data_AF-A0A2P4PTV6-F1
#
_entry.id   AF-A0A2P4PTV6-F1
#
_cell.length_a   1.000
_cell.length_b   1.000
_cell.length_c   1.000
_cell.angle_alpha   90.00
_cell.angle_beta   90.00
_cell.angle_gamma   90.00
#
_symmetry.space_group_name_H-M   'P 1'
#
loop_
_entity.id
_entity.type
_entity.pdbx_description
1 polymer ?
#
loop_
_entity_poly.entity_id
_entity_poly.type
_entity_poly.pdbx_seq_one_letter_code
_entity_poly.pdbx_strand_id
1 'polypeptide(L)'
;MTQCHQRLNQIQKQYHLNILKRQLYIFIDKYDDSMNAVLKNQPLLRDLSIHNKIKAEAKIKLMENSFKRFFSMLKTACDESIARIFLTGVTPFVMAEFTSGFNISENLTLKKGFWDLYRFKKSEIEFLLNKIFGNSLSDNIKKEIMFLLKKENDGYFFHCNQPEGIYNPARILYSIRQLMFQKKEMDVGQDPSVIFTTLNNFPFDLQTLPAQTILDLIVNNPLGKSILTEALNRRPLNSKHGIEQRFQLTNIRELPINRISLLSFMFYNGAITYQPNSSPASLQHNFEIPNCVAKKEFITEAFKIYGWKEEDLIPVHPLLSANFGGRI
;
A
#
# COMPACT_ATOMS: atom_id res chain seq x y z
N MET A 1 -3.68 8.27 19.41
CA MET A 1 -3.69 9.76 19.26
C MET A 1 -3.28 10.50 20.54
N THR A 2 -3.85 10.20 21.72
CA THR A 2 -3.54 10.93 22.98
C THR A 2 -2.05 10.95 23.35
N GLN A 3 -1.35 9.82 23.17
CA GLN A 3 0.08 9.71 23.47
C GLN A 3 0.97 10.60 22.57
N CYS A 4 0.65 10.73 21.28
CA CYS A 4 1.40 11.61 20.36
C CYS A 4 1.24 13.09 20.75
N HIS A 5 0.02 13.50 21.14
CA HIS A 5 -0.24 14.87 21.62
C HIS A 5 0.53 15.17 22.90
N GLN A 6 0.52 14.25 23.86
CA GLN A 6 1.27 14.41 25.12
C GLN A 6 2.78 14.50 24.86
N ARG A 7 3.31 13.68 23.94
CA ARG A 7 4.73 13.68 23.61
C ARG A 7 5.15 14.96 22.87
N LEU A 8 4.34 15.47 21.94
CA LEU A 8 4.60 16.77 21.29
C LEU A 8 4.63 17.91 22.31
N ASN A 9 3.66 17.96 23.23
CA ASN A 9 3.62 18.96 24.31
C ASN A 9 4.85 18.86 25.23
N GLN A 10 5.29 17.64 25.56
CA GLN A 10 6.50 17.42 26.36
C GLN A 10 7.75 17.94 25.63
N ILE A 11 7.88 17.65 24.33
CA ILE A 11 8.98 18.13 23.50
C ILE A 11 8.99 19.65 23.46
N GLN A 12 7.85 20.30 23.19
CA GLN A 12 7.74 21.76 23.17
C GLN A 12 8.11 22.38 24.52
N LYS A 13 7.66 21.80 25.65
CA LYS A 13 8.03 22.27 26.99
C LYS A 13 9.53 22.14 27.25
N GLN A 14 10.13 21.00 26.91
CA GLN A 14 11.57 20.77 27.06
C GLN A 14 12.41 21.68 26.14
N TYR A 15 11.87 22.04 24.98
CA TYR A 15 12.52 22.95 24.04
C TYR A 15 12.44 24.40 24.51
N HIS A 16 11.30 24.86 25.01
CA HIS A 16 11.15 26.20 25.58
C HIS A 16 11.98 26.38 26.86
N LEU A 17 12.21 25.31 27.64
CA LEU A 17 13.03 25.33 28.85
C LEU A 17 14.54 25.25 28.61
N ASN A 18 14.97 24.83 27.42
CA ASN A 18 16.40 24.77 27.07
C ASN A 18 16.72 25.80 25.98
N ILE A 19 17.82 26.53 26.15
CA ILE A 19 18.41 27.40 25.11
C ILE A 19 19.03 26.53 23.99
N LEU A 20 18.27 25.60 23.42
CA LEU A 20 18.70 24.81 22.28
C LEU A 20 18.49 25.67 21.04
N LYS A 21 19.53 26.41 20.63
CA LYS A 21 19.63 27.11 19.32
C LYS A 21 19.64 26.15 18.12
N ARG A 22 19.10 24.94 18.24
CA ARG A 22 19.13 23.93 17.18
C ARG A 22 17.83 24.01 16.38
N GLN A 23 17.83 23.44 15.19
CA GLN A 23 16.61 23.30 14.41
C GLN A 23 16.02 21.93 14.69
N LEU A 24 14.79 21.85 15.20
CA LEU A 24 14.12 20.57 15.43
C LEU A 24 13.45 20.10 14.15
N TYR A 25 13.66 18.83 13.80
CA TYR A 25 12.99 18.15 12.69
C TYR A 25 12.09 17.06 13.26
N ILE A 26 10.84 17.00 12.81
CA ILE A 26 9.89 15.97 13.23
C ILE A 26 9.60 15.04 12.05
N PHE A 27 9.63 13.74 12.32
CA PHE A 27 9.17 12.69 11.42
C PHE A 27 7.99 11.97 12.05
N ILE A 28 6.88 11.88 11.32
CA ILE A 28 5.67 11.19 11.75
C ILE A 28 5.30 10.18 10.67
N ASP A 29 5.16 8.92 11.07
CA ASP A 29 4.74 7.84 10.18
C ASP A 29 3.40 7.26 10.64
N LYS A 30 2.55 6.85 9.69
CA LYS A 30 1.29 6.10 9.92
C LYS A 30 0.33 6.71 10.96
N TYR A 31 0.26 8.04 11.00
CA TYR A 31 -0.60 8.74 11.95
C TYR A 31 -2.11 8.44 11.74
N ASP A 32 -2.48 7.92 10.58
CA ASP A 32 -3.81 7.45 10.22
C ASP A 32 -4.14 6.03 10.67
N ASP A 33 -3.25 5.30 11.35
CA ASP A 33 -3.51 3.92 11.80
C ASP A 33 -4.82 3.78 12.58
N SER A 34 -5.13 4.77 13.42
CA SER A 34 -6.41 4.83 14.14
C SER A 34 -7.61 4.96 13.20
N MET A 35 -7.49 5.73 12.12
CA MET A 35 -8.54 5.90 11.12
C MET A 35 -8.71 4.63 10.30
N ASN A 36 -7.59 4.04 9.89
CA ASN A 36 -7.58 2.73 9.24
C ASN A 36 -8.30 1.72 10.14
N ALA A 37 -8.03 1.67 11.44
CA ALA A 37 -8.76 0.80 12.38
C ALA A 37 -10.26 1.09 12.47
N VAL A 38 -10.69 2.34 12.30
CA VAL A 38 -12.13 2.66 12.20
C VAL A 38 -12.69 2.12 10.90
N LEU A 39 -12.13 2.49 9.75
CA LEU A 39 -12.52 1.97 8.44
C LEU A 39 -12.62 0.43 8.43
N LYS A 40 -11.67 -0.24 9.10
CA LYS A 40 -11.62 -1.69 9.24
C LYS A 40 -12.79 -2.29 10.02
N ASN A 41 -13.28 -1.58 11.03
CA ASN A 41 -14.34 -2.03 11.92
C ASN A 41 -15.70 -1.41 11.56
N GLN A 42 -15.84 -0.82 10.36
CA GLN A 42 -17.10 -0.23 9.92
C GLN A 42 -17.96 -1.28 9.22
N PRO A 43 -19.11 -1.67 9.80
CA PRO A 43 -20.20 -2.29 9.03
C PRO A 43 -20.95 -1.29 8.12
N LEU A 44 -20.36 -0.14 7.76
CA LEU A 44 -20.96 0.89 6.86
C LEU A 44 -21.14 0.46 5.41
N LEU A 45 -20.57 -0.69 5.01
CA LEU A 45 -20.85 -1.33 3.71
C LEU A 45 -22.00 -2.34 3.79
N ARG A 46 -22.61 -2.53 4.97
CA ARG A 46 -23.81 -3.35 5.13
C ARG A 46 -24.98 -2.49 5.56
N ASP A 47 -26.16 -2.83 5.03
CA ASP A 47 -27.45 -2.29 5.47
C ASP A 47 -27.58 -2.44 6.99
N LEU A 48 -27.44 -1.32 7.70
CA LEU A 48 -27.65 -1.25 9.15
C LEU A 48 -28.65 -0.16 9.48
N SER A 49 -29.34 -0.37 10.60
CA SER A 49 -30.30 0.56 11.19
C SER A 49 -29.71 1.96 11.39
N ILE A 50 -30.59 2.97 11.35
CA ILE A 50 -30.27 4.41 11.48
C ILE A 50 -29.38 4.69 12.71
N HIS A 51 -29.58 3.97 13.81
CA HIS A 51 -28.83 4.14 15.05
C HIS A 51 -27.32 3.86 14.92
N ASN A 52 -26.95 2.80 14.18
CA ASN A 52 -25.55 2.45 13.97
C ASN A 52 -24.84 3.46 13.06
N LYS A 53 -25.56 4.03 12.10
CA LYS A 53 -25.06 5.10 11.22
C LYS A 53 -24.69 6.34 12.04
N ILE A 54 -25.58 6.81 12.93
CA ILE A 54 -25.34 7.99 13.78
C ILE A 54 -24.11 7.79 14.69
N LYS A 55 -23.97 6.60 15.30
CA LYS A 55 -22.82 6.28 16.17
C LYS A 55 -21.48 6.29 15.40
N ALA A 56 -21.47 5.74 14.19
CA ALA A 56 -20.31 5.76 13.31
C ALA A 56 -19.93 7.20 12.90
N GLU A 57 -20.92 8.03 12.56
CA GLU A 57 -20.72 9.43 12.21
C GLU A 57 -20.11 10.25 13.35
N ALA A 58 -20.63 10.07 14.58
CA ALA A 58 -20.07 10.72 15.75
C ALA A 58 -18.60 10.32 15.98
N LYS A 59 -18.26 9.05 15.76
CA LYS A 59 -16.88 8.55 15.89
C LYS A 59 -15.95 9.16 14.84
N ILE A 60 -16.36 9.23 13.58
CA ILE A 60 -15.59 9.85 12.50
C ILE A 60 -15.34 11.34 12.82
N LYS A 61 -16.38 12.08 13.22
CA LYS A 61 -16.27 13.50 13.57
C LYS A 61 -15.34 13.76 14.76
N LEU A 62 -15.37 12.90 15.78
CA LEU A 62 -14.42 12.98 16.91
C LEU A 62 -12.97 12.79 16.46
N MET A 63 -12.75 11.92 15.48
CA MET A 63 -11.42 11.69 14.92
C MET A 63 -10.95 12.88 14.09
N GLU A 64 -11.78 13.39 13.18
CA GLU A 64 -11.52 14.62 12.41
C GLU A 64 -11.05 15.76 13.33
N ASN A 65 -11.80 16.02 14.40
CA ASN A 65 -11.45 17.04 15.38
C ASN A 65 -10.09 16.78 16.06
N SER A 66 -9.78 15.52 16.37
CA SER A 66 -8.50 15.13 16.96
C SER A 66 -7.33 15.30 15.99
N PHE A 67 -7.51 14.95 14.71
CA PHE A 67 -6.52 15.20 13.66
C PHE A 67 -6.28 16.69 13.50
N LYS A 68 -7.34 17.48 13.32
CA LYS A 68 -7.26 18.94 13.18
C LYS A 68 -6.52 19.59 14.34
N ARG A 69 -6.80 19.19 15.57
CA ARG A 69 -6.11 19.70 16.77
C ARG A 69 -4.62 19.39 16.73
N PHE A 70 -4.25 18.13 16.49
CA PHE A 70 -2.84 17.70 16.43
C PHE A 70 -2.05 18.50 15.39
N PHE A 71 -2.60 18.61 14.18
CA PHE A 71 -1.95 19.30 13.08
C PHE A 71 -1.89 20.82 13.27
N SER A 72 -2.90 21.42 13.93
CA SER A 72 -2.83 22.82 14.34
C SER A 72 -1.70 23.07 15.35
N MET A 73 -1.50 22.16 16.31
CA MET A 73 -0.37 22.25 17.25
C MET A 73 0.98 22.15 16.54
N LEU A 74 1.10 21.25 15.56
CA LEU A 74 2.31 21.13 14.75
C LEU A 74 2.59 22.38 13.92
N LYS A 75 1.55 23.02 13.38
CA LYS A 75 1.69 24.30 12.67
C LYS A 75 2.27 25.36 13.60
N THR A 76 1.67 25.56 14.77
CA THR A 76 2.18 26.51 15.77
C THR A 76 3.61 26.20 16.18
N ALA A 77 3.95 24.91 16.33
CA ALA A 77 5.30 24.51 16.65
C ALA A 77 6.32 24.86 15.54
N CYS A 78 5.93 24.79 14.27
CA CYS A 78 6.75 25.23 13.12
C CYS A 78 7.00 26.74 13.12
N ASP A 79 6.02 27.54 13.55
CA ASP A 79 6.16 28.99 13.63
C ASP A 79 7.12 29.42 14.76
N GLU A 80 7.40 28.52 15.72
CA GLU A 80 8.25 28.80 16.89
C GLU A 80 9.63 28.16 16.81
N SER A 81 9.71 26.82 16.83
CA SER A 81 10.96 26.08 17.15
C SER A 81 11.24 24.88 16.24
N ILE A 82 10.26 24.45 15.46
CA ILE A 82 10.37 23.30 14.55
C ILE A 82 10.71 23.79 13.16
N ALA A 83 11.85 23.37 12.62
CA ALA A 83 12.29 23.80 11.31
C ALA A 83 11.48 23.14 10.18
N ARG A 84 11.25 21.82 10.27
CA ARG A 84 10.51 21.05 9.27
C ARG A 84 9.82 19.84 9.89
N ILE A 85 8.71 19.45 9.26
CA ILE A 85 7.94 18.26 9.59
C ILE A 85 7.84 17.40 8.33
N PHE A 86 8.15 16.11 8.47
CA PHE A 86 7.96 15.10 7.45
C PHE A 86 6.86 14.14 7.88
N LEU A 87 5.86 13.98 7.02
CA LEU A 87 4.71 13.09 7.23
C LEU A 87 4.78 11.96 6.21
N THR A 88 4.77 10.71 6.66
CA THR A 88 4.87 9.52 5.81
C THR A 88 3.82 8.49 6.19
N GLY A 89 3.51 7.59 5.26
CA GLY A 89 2.60 6.47 5.54
C GLY A 89 1.19 6.88 5.94
N VAL A 90 0.77 8.12 5.64
CA VAL A 90 -0.57 8.63 5.92
C VAL A 90 -1.42 8.56 4.66
N THR A 91 -2.57 7.90 4.74
CA THR A 91 -3.53 7.85 3.63
C THR A 91 -4.09 9.24 3.31
N PRO A 92 -4.41 9.54 2.04
CA PRO A 92 -4.95 10.83 1.66
C PRO A 92 -6.28 11.21 2.32
N PHE A 93 -7.04 10.24 2.85
CA PHE A 93 -8.23 10.47 3.67
C PHE A 93 -7.96 11.38 4.86
N VAL A 94 -6.80 11.21 5.49
CA VAL A 94 -6.37 12.03 6.61
C VAL A 94 -5.71 13.33 6.13
N MET A 95 -5.22 13.36 4.88
CA MET A 95 -4.57 14.54 4.31
C MET A 95 -5.53 15.69 4.00
N ALA A 96 -6.79 15.44 3.65
CA ALA A 96 -7.71 16.55 3.38
C ALA A 96 -8.04 17.36 4.64
N GLU A 97 -8.06 16.73 5.82
CA GLU A 97 -8.19 17.41 7.12
C GLU A 97 -6.97 18.29 7.47
N PHE A 98 -5.82 18.07 6.80
CA PHE A 98 -4.63 18.93 6.92
C PHE A 98 -4.90 20.34 6.40
N THR A 99 -5.83 20.51 5.47
CA THR A 99 -5.97 21.80 4.77
C THR A 99 -6.56 22.91 5.64
N SER A 100 -7.30 22.58 6.72
CA SER A 100 -7.81 23.60 7.66
C SER A 100 -6.90 23.85 8.88
N GLY A 101 -6.14 22.83 9.33
CA GLY A 101 -5.26 22.93 10.51
C GLY A 101 -3.77 23.08 10.21
N PHE A 102 -3.31 22.71 9.02
CA PHE A 102 -1.90 22.59 8.64
C PHE A 102 -1.67 22.91 7.16
N ASN A 103 -2.15 24.09 6.76
CA ASN A 103 -2.05 24.65 5.41
C ASN A 103 -0.62 25.03 4.99
N ILE A 104 0.39 24.71 5.79
CA ILE A 104 1.81 24.91 5.51
C ILE A 104 2.48 23.67 4.89
N SER A 105 1.72 22.59 4.68
CA SER A 105 2.21 21.33 4.13
C SER A 105 2.24 21.33 2.59
N GLU A 106 3.24 20.64 2.04
CA GLU A 106 3.32 20.31 0.62
C GLU A 106 3.14 18.81 0.42
N ASN A 107 2.21 18.41 -0.46
CA ASN A 107 2.00 17.00 -0.80
C ASN A 107 2.98 16.57 -1.89
N LEU A 108 3.88 15.64 -1.54
CA LEU A 108 4.92 15.11 -2.42
C LEU A 108 4.59 13.72 -3.00
N THR A 109 3.47 13.10 -2.60
CA THR A 109 3.16 11.68 -2.88
C THR A 109 3.20 11.31 -4.38
N LEU A 110 2.72 12.21 -5.25
CA LEU A 110 2.68 11.97 -6.71
C LEU A 110 3.73 12.78 -7.47
N LYS A 111 4.72 13.36 -6.79
CA LYS A 111 5.80 14.09 -7.47
C LYS A 111 6.77 13.08 -8.08
N LYS A 112 7.08 13.23 -9.36
CA LYS A 112 8.00 12.35 -10.11
C LYS A 112 9.35 12.14 -9.43
N GLY A 113 9.85 13.07 -8.62
CA GLY A 113 11.13 12.92 -7.91
C GLY A 113 11.10 11.97 -6.70
N PHE A 114 9.93 11.50 -6.27
CA PHE A 114 9.75 10.80 -4.99
C PHE A 114 9.20 9.37 -5.16
N TRP A 115 9.12 8.86 -6.38
CA TRP A 115 8.53 7.55 -6.69
C TRP A 115 9.24 6.37 -6.01
N ASP A 116 10.56 6.45 -5.80
CA ASP A 116 11.39 5.37 -5.25
C ASP A 116 11.77 5.58 -3.77
N LEU A 117 11.19 6.57 -3.07
CA LEU A 117 11.66 6.96 -1.74
C LEU A 117 11.51 5.88 -0.65
N TYR A 118 10.49 5.01 -0.72
CA TYR A 118 10.15 4.05 0.34
C TYR A 118 9.97 2.61 -0.17
N ARG A 119 10.62 2.25 -1.28
CA ARG A 119 10.48 0.96 -1.96
C ARG A 119 11.84 0.47 -2.46
N PHE A 120 11.93 -0.79 -2.86
CA PHE A 120 13.14 -1.27 -3.52
C PHE A 120 13.06 -1.08 -5.02
N LYS A 121 14.17 -0.67 -5.62
CA LYS A 121 14.46 -0.80 -7.05
C LYS A 121 15.11 -2.14 -7.34
N LYS A 122 15.09 -2.55 -8.61
CA LYS A 122 15.74 -3.78 -9.06
C LYS A 122 17.22 -3.82 -8.65
N SER A 123 17.95 -2.74 -8.87
CA SER A 123 19.39 -2.64 -8.55
C SER A 123 19.69 -2.80 -7.05
N GLU A 124 18.78 -2.34 -6.18
CA GLU A 124 18.92 -2.48 -4.72
C GLU A 124 18.69 -3.91 -4.26
N ILE A 125 17.77 -4.64 -4.92
CA ILE A 125 17.55 -6.06 -4.68
C ILE A 125 18.77 -6.86 -5.15
N GLU A 126 19.28 -6.59 -6.36
CA GLU A 126 20.48 -7.23 -6.89
C GLU A 126 21.69 -6.97 -5.97
N PHE A 127 21.83 -5.74 -5.47
CA PHE A 127 22.85 -5.39 -4.48
C PHE A 127 22.67 -6.20 -3.19
N LEU A 128 21.45 -6.32 -2.67
CA LEU A 128 21.16 -7.08 -1.45
C LEU A 128 21.44 -8.58 -1.61
N LEU A 129 21.04 -9.18 -2.75
CA LEU A 129 21.35 -10.57 -3.09
C LEU A 129 22.87 -10.79 -3.15
N ASN A 130 23.61 -9.88 -3.78
CA ASN A 130 25.07 -9.95 -3.83
C ASN A 130 25.71 -9.80 -2.45
N LYS A 131 25.19 -8.93 -1.59
CA LYS A 131 25.69 -8.77 -0.22
C LYS A 131 25.45 -9.99 0.67
N ILE A 132 24.29 -10.63 0.54
CA ILE A 132 23.90 -11.78 1.38
C ILE A 132 24.55 -13.07 0.90
N PHE A 133 24.56 -13.30 -0.41
CA PHE A 133 24.99 -14.57 -0.98
C PHE A 133 26.41 -14.52 -1.52
N GLY A 134 26.92 -13.37 -1.94
CA GLY A 134 28.31 -13.24 -2.41
C GLY A 134 28.67 -14.35 -3.41
N ASN A 135 29.75 -15.08 -3.15
CA ASN A 135 30.19 -16.21 -3.98
C ASN A 135 29.51 -17.55 -3.62
N SER A 136 28.64 -17.59 -2.61
CA SER A 136 27.96 -18.83 -2.21
C SER A 136 26.87 -19.27 -3.20
N LEU A 137 26.39 -18.35 -4.04
CA LEU A 137 25.49 -18.65 -5.14
C LEU A 137 26.16 -18.13 -6.42
N SER A 138 26.07 -18.93 -7.49
CA SER A 138 26.52 -18.48 -8.80
C SER A 138 25.69 -17.29 -9.28
N ASP A 139 26.28 -16.45 -10.13
CA ASP A 139 25.57 -15.29 -10.68
C ASP A 139 24.36 -15.70 -11.54
N ASN A 140 24.38 -16.89 -12.14
CA ASN A 140 23.22 -17.45 -12.85
C ASN A 140 22.04 -17.69 -11.91
N ILE A 141 22.29 -18.31 -10.74
CA ILE A 141 21.24 -18.53 -9.74
C ILE A 141 20.69 -17.20 -9.22
N LYS A 142 21.55 -16.21 -8.93
CA LYS A 142 21.09 -14.88 -8.50
C LYS A 142 20.24 -14.18 -9.55
N LYS A 143 20.63 -14.26 -10.83
CA LYS A 143 19.83 -13.72 -11.96
C LYS A 143 18.46 -14.39 -12.03
N GLU A 144 18.39 -15.70 -11.78
CA GLU A 144 17.15 -16.45 -11.82
C GLU A 144 16.25 -16.14 -10.61
N ILE A 145 16.82 -16.00 -9.41
CA ILE A 145 16.13 -15.46 -8.23
C ILE A 145 15.53 -14.08 -8.56
N MET A 146 16.33 -13.18 -9.13
CA MET A 146 15.87 -11.84 -9.51
C MET A 146 14.76 -11.91 -10.58
N PHE A 147 14.85 -12.83 -11.53
CA PHE A 147 13.80 -13.06 -12.53
C PHE A 147 12.49 -13.50 -11.88
N LEU A 148 12.54 -14.42 -10.91
CA LEU A 148 11.36 -14.87 -10.17
C LEU A 148 10.77 -13.78 -9.28
N LEU A 149 11.61 -13.06 -8.54
CA LEU A 149 11.18 -11.89 -7.75
C LEU A 149 10.52 -10.84 -8.64
N LYS A 150 11.07 -10.60 -9.84
CA LYS A 150 10.48 -9.72 -10.84
C LYS A 150 9.11 -10.22 -11.28
N LYS A 151 9.02 -11.46 -11.75
CA LYS A 151 7.75 -12.04 -12.23
C LYS A 151 6.63 -11.96 -11.18
N GLU A 152 6.94 -12.22 -9.92
CA GLU A 152 5.92 -12.29 -8.86
C GLU A 152 5.63 -10.94 -8.19
N ASN A 153 6.62 -10.06 -8.03
CA ASN A 153 6.52 -8.86 -7.18
C ASN A 153 6.72 -7.52 -7.89
N ASP A 154 7.24 -7.49 -9.12
CA ASP A 154 7.44 -6.24 -9.88
C ASP A 154 6.10 -5.67 -10.33
N GLY A 155 5.97 -4.35 -10.24
CA GLY A 155 4.89 -3.66 -10.93
C GLY A 155 4.23 -2.52 -10.17
N TYR A 156 4.82 -1.99 -9.09
CA TYR A 156 4.29 -0.74 -8.53
C TYR A 156 4.81 0.47 -9.31
N PHE A 157 3.88 1.22 -9.90
CA PHE A 157 4.05 2.52 -10.55
C PHE A 157 3.13 3.56 -9.89
N PHE A 158 3.69 4.49 -9.13
CA PHE A 158 2.94 5.57 -8.48
C PHE A 158 2.98 6.90 -9.26
N HIS A 159 3.67 6.89 -10.40
CA HIS A 159 3.69 8.00 -11.35
C HIS A 159 3.68 7.45 -12.79
N CYS A 160 2.93 8.10 -13.69
CA CYS A 160 2.79 7.63 -15.09
C CYS A 160 4.12 7.64 -15.88
N ASN A 161 5.04 8.54 -15.54
CA ASN A 161 6.37 8.65 -16.14
C ASN A 161 7.49 8.04 -15.28
N GLN A 162 7.16 7.08 -14.42
CA GLN A 162 8.14 6.37 -13.61
C GLN A 162 8.99 5.43 -14.49
N PRO A 163 10.33 5.42 -14.35
CA PRO A 163 11.22 4.75 -15.30
C PRO A 163 11.25 3.22 -15.17
N GLU A 164 11.02 2.68 -13.98
CA GLU A 164 11.00 1.25 -13.69
C GLU A 164 10.01 0.95 -12.56
N GLY A 165 9.50 -0.28 -12.49
CA GLY A 165 8.64 -0.70 -11.38
C GLY A 165 9.43 -0.82 -10.07
N ILE A 166 8.76 -0.55 -8.95
CA ILE A 166 9.32 -0.76 -7.61
C ILE A 166 8.66 -1.92 -6.90
N TYR A 167 9.37 -2.46 -5.92
CA TYR A 167 8.97 -3.65 -5.20
C TYR A 167 8.52 -3.33 -3.78
N ASN A 168 7.54 -4.08 -3.28
CA ASN A 168 7.12 -4.02 -1.89
C ASN A 168 8.27 -4.54 -0.97
N PRO A 169 8.84 -3.69 -0.07
CA PRO A 169 9.97 -4.07 0.75
C PRO A 169 9.70 -5.26 1.66
N ALA A 170 8.51 -5.34 2.24
CA ALA A 170 8.18 -6.41 3.17
C ALA A 170 8.17 -7.76 2.46
N ARG A 171 7.61 -7.82 1.25
CA ARG A 171 7.61 -9.01 0.40
C ARG A 171 9.02 -9.42 -0.01
N ILE A 172 9.84 -8.47 -0.48
CA ILE A 172 11.23 -8.75 -0.87
C ILE A 172 12.06 -9.24 0.32
N LEU A 173 11.98 -8.55 1.46
CA LEU A 173 12.72 -8.94 2.66
C LEU A 173 12.25 -10.31 3.19
N TYR A 174 10.95 -10.61 3.07
CA TYR A 174 10.43 -11.93 3.36
C TYR A 174 11.05 -13.00 2.45
N SER A 175 10.98 -12.82 1.13
CA SER A 175 11.56 -13.78 0.17
C SER A 175 13.06 -13.99 0.41
N ILE A 176 13.80 -12.91 0.67
CA ILE A 176 15.23 -12.98 0.98
C ILE A 176 15.48 -13.73 2.29
N ARG A 177 14.70 -13.47 3.35
CA ARG A 177 14.81 -14.18 4.61
C ARG A 177 14.59 -15.69 4.43
N GLN A 178 13.62 -16.08 3.61
CA GLN A 178 13.38 -17.49 3.33
C GLN A 178 14.53 -18.13 2.55
N LEU A 179 15.08 -17.43 1.56
CA LEU A 179 16.30 -17.89 0.86
C LEU A 179 17.48 -18.05 1.81
N MET A 180 17.63 -17.17 2.81
CA MET A 180 18.66 -17.30 3.83
C MET A 180 18.46 -18.50 4.74
N PHE A 181 17.22 -18.83 5.12
CA PHE A 181 16.92 -20.03 5.90
C PHE A 181 17.26 -21.29 5.11
N GLN A 182 16.83 -21.37 3.85
CA GLN A 182 17.15 -22.50 2.98
C GLN A 182 18.65 -22.65 2.79
N LYS A 183 19.40 -21.56 2.57
CA LYS A 183 20.86 -21.64 2.48
C LYS A 183 21.51 -22.29 3.71
N LYS A 184 21.03 -22.00 4.92
CA LYS A 184 21.54 -22.66 6.15
C LYS A 184 21.25 -24.16 6.15
N GLU A 185 20.16 -24.59 5.55
CA GLU A 185 19.82 -26.01 5.38
C GLU A 185 20.62 -26.65 4.21
N MET A 186 20.96 -25.87 3.19
CA MET A 186 21.72 -26.30 1.99
C MET A 186 23.24 -26.44 2.20
N ASP A 187 23.82 -25.89 3.27
CA ASP A 187 25.21 -26.24 3.68
C ASP A 187 25.37 -27.76 3.91
N VAL A 188 24.26 -28.53 3.91
CA VAL A 188 24.19 -29.98 3.75
C VAL A 188 23.93 -30.37 2.28
N GLY A 189 24.81 -30.01 1.36
CA GLY A 189 24.96 -30.64 0.03
C GLY A 189 23.74 -30.70 -0.92
N GLN A 190 22.76 -29.81 -0.83
CA GLN A 190 21.55 -29.88 -1.66
C GLN A 190 21.67 -29.15 -3.02
N ASP A 191 20.92 -29.67 -4.00
CA ASP A 191 20.81 -29.19 -5.39
C ASP A 191 20.14 -27.79 -5.47
N PRO A 192 20.70 -26.85 -6.26
CA PRO A 192 20.04 -25.58 -6.61
C PRO A 192 18.57 -25.68 -7.06
N SER A 193 18.11 -26.82 -7.58
CA SER A 193 16.69 -27.09 -7.89
C SER A 193 15.73 -26.91 -6.71
N VAL A 194 16.23 -27.07 -5.47
CA VAL A 194 15.48 -26.86 -4.23
C VAL A 194 15.16 -25.37 -4.01
N ILE A 195 16.13 -24.48 -4.29
CA ILE A 195 15.92 -23.02 -4.22
C ILE A 195 14.74 -22.61 -5.13
N PHE A 196 14.68 -23.17 -6.34
CA PHE A 196 13.63 -22.87 -7.31
C PHE A 196 12.27 -23.39 -6.88
N THR A 197 12.22 -24.60 -6.33
CA THR A 197 10.99 -25.17 -5.77
C THR A 197 10.48 -24.33 -4.59
N THR A 198 11.38 -23.86 -3.73
CA THR A 198 11.02 -22.98 -2.61
C THR A 198 10.54 -21.61 -3.05
N LEU A 199 11.17 -21.00 -4.07
CA LEU A 199 10.74 -19.71 -4.63
C LEU A 199 9.34 -19.80 -5.24
N ASN A 200 9.03 -20.90 -5.94
CA ASN A 200 7.70 -21.14 -6.53
C ASN A 200 6.63 -21.45 -5.47
N ASN A 201 7.03 -22.05 -4.35
CA ASN A 201 6.14 -22.50 -3.27
C ASN A 201 6.18 -21.59 -2.03
N PHE A 202 6.58 -20.32 -2.14
CA PHE A 202 6.64 -19.47 -0.96
C PHE A 202 5.27 -19.40 -0.27
N PRO A 203 5.18 -19.75 1.02
CA PRO A 203 3.94 -19.57 1.75
C PRO A 203 3.60 -18.08 1.77
N PHE A 204 2.33 -17.79 1.50
CA PHE A 204 1.80 -16.43 1.56
C PHE A 204 2.14 -15.84 2.93
N ASP A 205 2.98 -14.80 2.96
CA ASP A 205 3.18 -14.07 4.19
C ASP A 205 1.91 -13.26 4.52
N LEU A 206 1.16 -13.77 5.50
CA LEU A 206 -0.07 -13.17 6.02
C LEU A 206 0.16 -11.74 6.54
N GLN A 207 1.40 -11.38 6.92
CA GLN A 207 1.76 -10.03 7.40
C GLN A 207 1.97 -9.03 6.27
N THR A 208 1.99 -9.50 5.02
CA THR A 208 2.23 -8.67 3.81
C THR A 208 1.08 -8.70 2.82
N LEU A 209 -0.01 -9.40 3.14
CA LEU A 209 -1.30 -9.20 2.50
C LEU A 209 -1.62 -7.70 2.51
N PRO A 210 -2.15 -7.11 1.41
CA PRO A 210 -2.91 -5.87 1.53
C PRO A 210 -3.86 -6.12 2.69
N ALA A 211 -3.75 -5.32 3.76
CA ALA A 211 -4.34 -5.67 5.05
C ALA A 211 -5.72 -6.26 4.77
N GLN A 212 -5.97 -7.54 5.10
CA GLN A 212 -7.13 -8.32 4.65
C GLN A 212 -8.41 -7.47 4.56
N THR A 213 -8.56 -6.56 5.51
CA THR A 213 -9.63 -5.58 5.58
C THR A 213 -9.76 -4.60 4.41
N ILE A 214 -8.70 -4.15 3.76
CA ILE A 214 -8.73 -3.34 2.53
C ILE A 214 -9.31 -4.17 1.39
N LEU A 215 -8.89 -5.43 1.27
CA LEU A 215 -9.48 -6.37 0.32
C LEU A 215 -10.96 -6.57 0.66
N ASP A 216 -11.30 -6.81 1.92
CA ASP A 216 -12.69 -6.91 2.36
C ASP A 216 -13.49 -5.64 2.03
N LEU A 217 -12.94 -4.45 2.24
CA LEU A 217 -13.60 -3.18 1.93
C LEU A 217 -13.84 -3.00 0.44
N ILE A 218 -12.85 -3.33 -0.39
CA ILE A 218 -12.97 -3.27 -1.85
C ILE A 218 -14.00 -4.30 -2.33
N VAL A 219 -13.90 -5.53 -1.85
CA VAL A 219 -14.73 -6.66 -2.29
C VAL A 219 -16.17 -6.49 -1.79
N ASN A 220 -16.41 -6.00 -0.58
CA ASN A 220 -17.77 -5.72 -0.11
C ASN A 220 -18.35 -4.39 -0.64
N ASN A 221 -17.60 -3.63 -1.44
CA ASN A 221 -18.10 -2.40 -2.04
C ASN A 221 -19.07 -2.71 -3.20
N PRO A 222 -20.22 -2.00 -3.33
CA PRO A 222 -21.14 -2.17 -4.45
C PRO A 222 -20.51 -2.07 -5.85
N LEU A 223 -19.51 -1.20 -6.02
CA LEU A 223 -18.75 -1.06 -7.26
C LEU A 223 -17.57 -2.04 -7.35
N GLY A 224 -17.15 -2.61 -6.21
CA GLY A 224 -15.99 -3.48 -6.06
C GLY A 224 -15.96 -4.64 -7.04
N LYS A 225 -17.08 -5.37 -7.15
CA LYS A 225 -17.19 -6.53 -8.04
C LYS A 225 -16.87 -6.15 -9.48
N SER A 226 -17.49 -5.09 -9.98
CA SER A 226 -17.29 -4.62 -11.36
C SER A 226 -15.85 -4.19 -11.63
N ILE A 227 -15.23 -3.46 -10.70
CA ILE A 227 -13.85 -2.97 -10.82
C ILE A 227 -12.86 -4.13 -10.78
N LEU A 228 -13.04 -5.07 -9.86
CA LEU A 228 -12.18 -6.24 -9.75
C LEU A 228 -12.28 -7.13 -10.98
N THR A 229 -13.49 -7.36 -11.52
CA THR A 229 -13.68 -8.09 -12.77
C THR A 229 -12.98 -7.38 -13.94
N GLU A 230 -13.09 -6.06 -14.05
CA GLU A 230 -12.37 -5.28 -15.09
C GLU A 230 -10.85 -5.43 -14.96
N ALA A 231 -10.34 -5.25 -13.74
CA ALA A 231 -8.91 -5.32 -13.43
C ALA A 231 -8.30 -6.70 -13.69
N LEU A 232 -9.02 -7.76 -13.32
CA LEU A 232 -8.59 -9.15 -13.48
C LEU A 232 -8.66 -9.61 -14.95
N ASN A 233 -9.62 -9.10 -15.72
CA ASN A 233 -9.77 -9.40 -17.15
C ASN A 233 -8.77 -8.63 -18.04
N ARG A 234 -7.68 -8.10 -17.48
CA ARG A 234 -6.64 -7.31 -18.16
C ARG A 234 -7.21 -6.11 -18.93
N ARG A 235 -8.38 -5.59 -18.53
CA ARG A 235 -8.90 -4.34 -19.06
C ARG A 235 -8.30 -3.20 -18.24
N PRO A 236 -7.75 -2.16 -18.87
CA PRO A 236 -7.21 -1.03 -18.14
C PRO A 236 -8.34 -0.33 -17.39
N LEU A 237 -8.15 -0.12 -16.09
CA LEU A 237 -9.08 0.64 -15.27
C LEU A 237 -8.96 2.11 -15.65
N ASN A 238 -9.84 2.60 -16.51
CA ASN A 238 -9.79 3.98 -16.97
C ASN A 238 -10.39 4.93 -15.92
N SER A 239 -9.65 5.97 -15.55
CA SER A 239 -10.21 7.14 -14.89
C SER A 239 -9.98 8.41 -15.72
N LYS A 240 -11.03 8.99 -16.31
CA LYS A 240 -10.90 10.21 -17.13
C LYS A 240 -10.25 11.38 -16.38
N HIS A 241 -10.35 11.42 -15.06
CA HIS A 241 -9.84 12.50 -14.20
C HIS A 241 -8.65 12.07 -13.32
N GLY A 242 -8.10 10.88 -13.54
CA GLY A 242 -7.01 10.35 -12.72
C GLY A 242 -7.48 9.92 -11.33
N ILE A 243 -6.60 10.07 -10.34
CA ILE A 243 -6.90 9.82 -8.92
C ILE A 243 -7.10 11.14 -8.20
N GLU A 244 -8.03 11.18 -7.26
CA GLU A 244 -8.19 12.36 -6.42
C GLU A 244 -7.01 12.46 -5.43
N GLN A 245 -6.40 13.64 -5.33
CA GLN A 245 -5.28 13.86 -4.40
C GLN A 245 -5.74 14.34 -3.03
N ARG A 246 -7.01 14.73 -2.93
CA ARG A 246 -7.64 15.26 -1.71
C ARG A 246 -8.88 14.43 -1.42
N PHE A 247 -8.67 13.31 -0.74
CA PHE A 247 -9.76 12.51 -0.18
C PHE A 247 -10.18 13.10 1.15
N GLN A 248 -11.38 13.66 1.24
CA GLN A 248 -11.96 13.97 2.53
C GLN A 248 -12.52 12.69 3.16
N LEU A 249 -12.62 12.70 4.49
CA LEU A 249 -13.30 11.65 5.24
C LEU A 249 -14.77 11.50 4.83
N THR A 250 -15.40 12.58 4.39
CA THR A 250 -16.73 12.58 3.77
C THR A 250 -16.79 11.72 2.50
N ASN A 251 -15.71 11.65 1.71
CA ASN A 251 -15.64 10.80 0.50
C ASN A 251 -15.65 9.29 0.81
N ILE A 252 -15.44 8.86 2.07
CA ILE A 252 -15.66 7.44 2.44
C ILE A 252 -17.12 7.04 2.16
N ARG A 253 -18.06 7.98 2.29
CA ARG A 253 -19.47 7.78 1.93
C ARG A 253 -19.69 7.67 0.43
N GLU A 254 -18.75 8.19 -0.36
CA GLU A 254 -18.79 8.15 -1.81
C GLU A 254 -18.15 6.88 -2.36
N LEU A 255 -17.30 6.16 -1.60
CA LEU A 255 -16.70 4.89 -2.04
C LEU A 255 -17.73 3.90 -2.64
N PRO A 256 -18.96 3.74 -2.10
CA PRO A 256 -19.95 2.83 -2.66
C PRO A 256 -20.63 3.31 -3.94
N ILE A 257 -20.54 4.61 -4.29
CA ILE A 257 -21.32 5.24 -5.37
C ILE A 257 -20.47 6.02 -6.38
N ASN A 258 -19.21 6.33 -6.06
CA ASN A 258 -18.28 7.08 -6.88
C ASN A 258 -17.09 6.20 -7.24
N ARG A 259 -16.97 5.89 -8.53
CA ARG A 259 -15.90 5.07 -9.10
C ARG A 259 -14.51 5.67 -8.89
N ILE A 260 -14.36 6.99 -9.04
CA ILE A 260 -13.08 7.69 -8.91
C ILE A 260 -12.62 7.62 -7.46
N SER A 261 -13.55 7.79 -6.51
CA SER A 261 -13.29 7.66 -5.08
C SER A 261 -12.73 6.27 -4.74
N LEU A 262 -13.38 5.22 -5.24
CA LEU A 262 -12.94 3.85 -5.02
C LEU A 262 -11.61 3.53 -5.72
N LEU A 263 -11.40 3.95 -6.96
CA LEU A 263 -10.12 3.76 -7.68
C LEU A 263 -8.95 4.40 -6.93
N SER A 264 -9.15 5.62 -6.44
CA SER A 264 -8.09 6.31 -5.73
C SER A 264 -7.85 5.69 -4.35
N PHE A 265 -8.91 5.25 -3.64
CA PHE A 265 -8.75 4.44 -2.42
C PHE A 265 -7.90 3.20 -2.70
N MET A 266 -8.20 2.47 -3.77
CA MET A 266 -7.43 1.31 -4.20
C MET A 266 -5.97 1.70 -4.50
N PHE A 267 -5.74 2.81 -5.21
CA PHE A 267 -4.40 3.27 -5.56
C PHE A 267 -3.54 3.58 -4.32
N TYR A 268 -4.06 4.39 -3.38
CA TYR A 268 -3.28 4.77 -2.19
C TYR A 268 -3.04 3.63 -1.20
N ASN A 269 -3.85 2.57 -1.28
CA ASN A 269 -3.63 1.35 -0.52
C ASN A 269 -2.78 0.32 -1.27
N GLY A 270 -2.28 0.63 -2.47
CA GLY A 270 -1.45 -0.28 -3.27
C GLY A 270 -2.21 -1.48 -3.86
N ALA A 271 -3.54 -1.41 -3.95
CA ALA A 271 -4.37 -2.40 -4.62
C ALA A 271 -4.25 -2.30 -6.15
N ILE A 272 -4.10 -1.08 -6.66
CA ILE A 272 -3.87 -0.79 -8.08
C ILE A 272 -2.74 0.21 -8.24
N THR A 273 -2.25 0.34 -9.46
CA THR A 273 -1.09 1.17 -9.79
C THR A 273 -1.23 1.70 -11.22
N TYR A 274 -0.45 2.71 -11.61
CA TYR A 274 -0.45 3.17 -13.00
C TYR A 274 0.04 2.08 -13.96
N GLN A 275 -0.60 2.00 -15.12
CA GLN A 275 -0.11 1.15 -16.19
C GLN A 275 1.20 1.73 -16.76
N PRO A 276 2.28 0.95 -16.89
CA PRO A 276 3.53 1.42 -17.48
C PRO A 276 3.39 1.68 -18.99
N ASN A 277 4.13 2.67 -19.50
CA ASN A 277 4.30 2.97 -20.94
C ASN A 277 3.00 3.32 -21.71
N SER A 278 2.04 3.94 -21.03
CA SER A 278 0.83 4.55 -21.62
C SER A 278 1.16 5.66 -22.62
N SER A 279 1.46 5.28 -23.88
CA SER A 279 2.03 6.17 -24.91
C SER A 279 1.03 7.05 -25.70
N PRO A 280 -0.22 7.21 -25.26
CA PRO A 280 -0.98 8.45 -25.50
C PRO A 280 -1.46 9.10 -24.19
N ALA A 281 -1.64 10.43 -24.21
CA ALA A 281 -2.18 11.21 -23.08
C ALA A 281 -3.53 10.68 -22.55
N SER A 282 -4.32 9.99 -23.38
CA SER A 282 -5.57 9.33 -22.99
C SER A 282 -5.41 8.10 -22.08
N LEU A 283 -4.20 7.51 -22.01
CA LEU A 283 -3.88 6.35 -21.17
C LEU A 283 -3.10 6.74 -19.90
N GLN A 284 -2.82 8.03 -19.67
CA GLN A 284 -2.13 8.52 -18.45
C GLN A 284 -2.86 8.21 -17.14
N HIS A 285 -4.11 7.76 -17.23
CA HIS A 285 -4.97 7.45 -16.09
C HIS A 285 -5.55 6.04 -16.17
N ASN A 286 -4.83 5.14 -16.81
CA ASN A 286 -5.11 3.72 -16.73
C ASN A 286 -4.42 3.11 -15.52
N PHE A 287 -5.15 2.25 -14.82
CA PHE A 287 -4.62 1.49 -13.70
C PHE A 287 -4.72 -0.01 -13.94
N GLU A 288 -3.84 -0.75 -13.27
CA GLU A 288 -3.83 -2.21 -13.24
C GLU A 288 -3.49 -2.74 -11.84
N ILE A 289 -3.73 -4.03 -11.61
CA ILE A 289 -3.24 -4.71 -10.40
C ILE A 289 -1.73 -4.89 -10.56
N PRO A 290 -0.92 -4.48 -9.57
CA PRO A 290 0.51 -4.25 -9.75
C PRO A 290 1.30 -5.49 -10.18
N ASN A 291 1.05 -6.65 -9.56
CA ASN A 291 1.88 -7.82 -9.80
C ASN A 291 1.09 -9.13 -9.66
N CYS A 292 1.74 -10.25 -9.99
CA CYS A 292 1.12 -11.57 -9.95
C CYS A 292 0.68 -11.97 -8.52
N VAL A 293 1.45 -11.61 -7.50
CA VAL A 293 1.09 -11.88 -6.10
C VAL A 293 -0.20 -11.14 -5.72
N ALA A 294 -0.28 -9.83 -5.97
CA ALA A 294 -1.48 -9.04 -5.70
C ALA A 294 -2.70 -9.57 -6.46
N LYS A 295 -2.52 -9.98 -7.73
CA LYS A 295 -3.60 -10.62 -8.50
C LYS A 295 -4.11 -11.89 -7.83
N LYS A 296 -3.21 -12.78 -7.40
CA LYS A 296 -3.58 -14.03 -6.69
C LYS A 296 -4.38 -13.72 -5.42
N GLU A 297 -3.93 -12.73 -4.63
CA GLU A 297 -4.63 -12.30 -3.41
C GLU A 297 -6.05 -11.78 -3.68
N PHE A 298 -6.21 -10.91 -4.68
CA PHE A 298 -7.54 -10.41 -5.08
C PHE A 298 -8.47 -11.54 -5.50
N ILE A 299 -7.96 -12.51 -6.25
CA ILE A 299 -8.75 -13.66 -6.72
C ILE A 299 -9.17 -14.53 -5.54
N THR A 300 -8.23 -14.87 -4.64
CA THR A 300 -8.51 -15.68 -3.45
C THR A 300 -9.60 -15.05 -2.59
N GLU A 301 -9.56 -13.74 -2.37
CA GLU A 301 -10.60 -13.05 -1.58
C GLU A 301 -11.92 -12.90 -2.32
N ALA A 302 -11.88 -12.61 -3.62
CA ALA A 302 -13.07 -12.54 -4.44
C ALA A 302 -13.83 -13.89 -4.49
N PHE A 303 -13.11 -15.02 -4.52
CA PHE A 303 -13.70 -16.35 -4.43
C PHE A 303 -14.49 -16.56 -3.13
N LYS A 304 -13.90 -16.16 -1.98
CA LYS A 304 -14.55 -16.31 -0.67
C LYS A 304 -15.84 -15.50 -0.55
N ILE A 305 -15.87 -14.28 -1.09
CA ILE A 305 -16.96 -13.33 -0.83
C ILE A 305 -18.04 -13.37 -1.93
N TYR A 306 -17.66 -13.48 -3.20
CA TYR A 306 -18.62 -13.44 -4.30
C TYR A 306 -19.11 -14.82 -4.76
N GLY A 307 -18.54 -15.90 -4.23
CA GLY A 307 -18.83 -17.26 -4.70
C GLY A 307 -18.50 -17.45 -6.18
N TRP A 308 -17.50 -16.74 -6.69
CA TRP A 308 -17.02 -16.91 -8.07
C TRP A 308 -16.66 -18.38 -8.33
N LYS A 309 -16.93 -18.86 -9.53
CA LYS A 309 -16.39 -20.13 -10.04
C LYS A 309 -15.14 -19.84 -10.87
N GLU A 310 -14.25 -20.82 -11.06
CA GLU A 310 -13.11 -20.67 -11.97
C GLU A 310 -13.54 -20.20 -13.38
N GLU A 311 -14.73 -20.61 -13.81
CA GLU A 311 -15.41 -20.23 -15.04
C GLU A 311 -15.76 -18.72 -15.12
N ASP A 312 -15.92 -18.03 -13.99
CA ASP A 312 -16.21 -16.59 -13.96
C ASP A 312 -14.94 -15.74 -14.21
N LEU A 313 -13.77 -16.38 -14.23
CA LEU A 313 -12.44 -15.77 -14.35
C LEU A 313 -11.63 -16.34 -15.52
N ILE A 314 -12.29 -16.76 -16.61
CA ILE A 314 -11.66 -17.36 -17.83
C ILE A 314 -10.31 -16.71 -18.26
N PRO A 315 -10.09 -15.38 -18.18
CA PRO A 315 -8.80 -14.77 -18.55
C PRO A 315 -7.63 -14.98 -17.56
N VAL A 316 -7.89 -15.50 -16.36
CA VAL A 316 -6.94 -15.60 -15.24
C VAL A 316 -6.51 -17.05 -14.97
N HIS A 317 -7.10 -18.01 -15.68
CA HIS A 317 -6.84 -19.45 -15.59
C HIS A 317 -5.34 -19.85 -15.65
N PRO A 318 -4.46 -19.19 -16.45
CA PRO A 318 -3.03 -19.52 -16.46
C PRO A 318 -2.29 -19.18 -15.15
N LEU A 319 -2.83 -18.26 -14.34
CA LEU A 319 -2.25 -17.88 -13.04
C LEU A 319 -2.74 -18.79 -11.90
N LEU A 320 -3.93 -19.39 -12.07
CA LEU A 320 -4.49 -20.38 -11.15
C LEU A 320 -3.86 -21.77 -11.38
N SER A 321 -3.72 -22.19 -12.64
CA SER A 321 -3.14 -23.50 -12.98
C SER A 321 -1.66 -23.65 -12.61
N ALA A 322 -0.94 -22.55 -12.40
CA ALA A 322 0.47 -22.59 -12.00
C ALA A 322 0.68 -22.99 -10.52
N ASN A 323 -0.31 -22.79 -9.64
CA ASN A 323 -0.16 -22.97 -8.18
C ASN A 323 -1.25 -23.85 -7.53
N PHE A 324 -2.39 -24.12 -8.16
CA PHE A 324 -3.45 -24.99 -7.62
C PHE A 324 -3.26 -26.48 -7.96
N GLY A 325 -2.01 -26.93 -8.13
CA GLY A 325 -1.64 -28.34 -8.28
C GLY A 325 -1.80 -29.18 -7.00
N GLY A 326 -2.33 -28.60 -5.92
CA GLY A 326 -2.80 -29.31 -4.73
C GLY A 326 -4.32 -29.22 -4.67
N ARG A 327 -4.96 -30.39 -4.72
CA ARG A 327 -6.42 -30.62 -4.74
C ARG A 327 -7.19 -29.65 -3.82
N ILE A 328 -8.30 -29.12 -4.39
CA ILE A 328 -9.46 -28.58 -3.66
C ILE A 328 -10.03 -29.64 -2.74
#